data_AF-A0A357IZ62-F1
#
_entry.id   AF-A0A357IZ62-F1
#
_cell.length_a   1.000
_cell.length_b   1.000
_cell.length_c   1.000
_cell.angle_alpha   90.00
_cell.angle_beta   90.00
_cell.angle_gamma   90.00
#
_symmetry.space_group_name_H-M   'P 1'
#
loop_
_entity.id
_entity.type
_entity.pdbx_description
1 polymer ?
#
loop_
_entity_poly.entity_id
_entity_poly.type
_entity_poly.pdbx_seq_one_letter_code
_entity_poly.pdbx_strand_id
1 'polypeptide(L)'
;MRLLSEKIRKRAGRTIPLILLLALLGGCSTPAFIEELYGVNPEPSVNLTYHRAAYRCSILVQDMKVPVTILPPADIPYSDQAFAGIQVGYNFPYEHFKEIMTWARNYYKEARYIMLTDPAGPGARKSHFTMHLGVRTDRAFKQGWRAWSNEDFNRIRSISSQEDMRQLLLSFKTEPSPLPYQENEGRWWQIQAWPFTP
;
A
#
# COMPACT_ATOMS: atom_id res chain seq x y z
N MET A 1 -2.19 -10.33 -70.04
CA MET A 1 -2.02 -10.60 -68.58
C MET A 1 -1.06 -9.58 -67.97
N ARG A 2 -1.54 -8.37 -67.72
CA ARG A 2 -0.86 -7.29 -66.98
C ARG A 2 -1.94 -6.54 -66.20
N LEU A 3 -1.55 -5.96 -65.06
CA LEU A 3 -2.33 -5.15 -64.11
C LEU A 3 -2.76 -5.86 -62.82
N LEU A 4 -1.78 -6.22 -61.99
CA LEU A 4 -1.93 -6.29 -60.53
C LEU A 4 -0.60 -6.01 -59.80
N SER A 5 0.27 -5.15 -60.34
CA SER A 5 1.62 -4.89 -59.79
C SER A 5 1.96 -3.41 -59.55
N GLU A 6 0.98 -2.50 -59.54
CA GLU A 6 1.27 -1.06 -59.38
C GLU A 6 0.59 -0.37 -58.19
N LYS A 7 -0.14 -1.10 -57.34
CA LYS A 7 -0.76 -0.51 -56.13
C LYS A 7 0.01 -0.69 -54.82
N ILE A 8 1.27 -1.14 -54.89
CA ILE A 8 2.15 -1.29 -53.70
C ILE A 8 3.23 -0.18 -53.65
N ARG A 9 3.35 0.67 -54.66
CA ARG A 9 4.42 1.68 -54.75
C ARG A 9 3.86 3.10 -54.82
N LYS A 10 3.40 3.62 -53.68
CA LYS A 10 3.39 5.07 -53.33
C LYS A 10 2.59 5.30 -52.04
N ARG A 11 3.21 4.99 -50.91
CA ARG A 11 3.06 5.71 -49.62
C ARG A 11 4.13 5.16 -48.65
N ALA A 12 5.38 5.19 -49.10
CA ALA A 12 6.52 5.22 -48.20
C ALA A 12 6.64 6.68 -47.74
N GLY A 13 6.20 6.92 -46.51
CA GLY A 13 6.13 8.26 -45.93
C GLY A 13 6.17 8.20 -44.42
N ARG A 14 7.33 7.76 -43.91
CA ARG A 14 7.85 7.91 -42.54
C ARG A 14 7.36 6.93 -41.45
N THR A 15 8.37 6.36 -40.78
CA THR A 15 8.37 5.68 -39.48
C THR A 15 7.61 4.35 -39.37
N ILE A 16 8.23 3.30 -39.92
CA ILE A 16 8.16 1.97 -39.29
C ILE A 16 8.82 2.12 -37.91
N PRO A 17 8.15 1.83 -36.79
CA PRO A 17 8.74 2.04 -35.47
C PRO A 17 9.90 1.05 -35.29
N LEU A 18 11.07 1.62 -35.01
CA LEU A 18 12.35 0.97 -34.67
C LEU A 18 12.22 -0.19 -33.66
N ILE A 19 11.12 -0.22 -32.90
CA ILE A 19 10.75 -1.21 -31.89
C ILE A 19 10.57 -2.62 -32.47
N LEU A 20 10.01 -2.75 -33.69
CA LEU A 20 9.85 -4.07 -34.31
C LEU A 20 11.18 -4.67 -34.78
N LEU A 21 12.19 -3.82 -35.01
CA LEU A 21 13.54 -4.26 -35.38
C LEU A 21 14.38 -4.64 -34.16
N LEU A 22 14.15 -4.00 -33.00
CA LEU A 22 14.82 -4.30 -31.74
C LEU A 22 14.34 -5.61 -31.09
N ALA A 23 13.10 -6.02 -31.33
CA ALA A 23 12.56 -7.29 -30.79
C ALA A 23 13.14 -8.55 -31.45
N LEU A 24 13.72 -8.44 -32.66
CA LEU A 24 14.24 -9.57 -33.43
C LEU A 24 15.75 -9.81 -33.25
N LEU A 25 16.46 -8.89 -32.60
CA LEU A 25 17.91 -8.96 -32.42
C LEU A 25 18.24 -8.99 -30.93
N GLY A 26 18.09 -10.18 -30.34
CA GLY A 26 18.86 -10.64 -29.18
C GLY A 26 18.83 -9.78 -27.92
N GLY A 27 18.11 -10.24 -26.90
CA GLY A 27 18.37 -9.81 -25.53
C GLY A 27 17.13 -9.75 -24.68
N CYS A 28 16.81 -10.88 -24.05
CA CYS A 28 16.17 -11.00 -22.73
C CYS A 28 15.57 -9.69 -22.18
N SER A 29 14.40 -9.30 -22.70
CA SER A 29 13.63 -8.19 -22.16
C SER A 29 12.49 -8.81 -21.38
N THR A 30 12.63 -8.81 -20.05
CA THR A 30 11.61 -9.30 -19.13
C THR A 30 10.26 -8.64 -19.42
N PRO A 31 9.14 -9.40 -19.41
CA PRO A 31 7.80 -8.85 -19.65
C PRO A 31 7.41 -7.73 -18.66
N ALA A 32 8.12 -7.64 -17.52
CA ALA A 32 7.92 -6.61 -16.50
C ALA A 32 8.19 -5.17 -16.98
N PHE A 33 9.09 -4.95 -17.95
CA PHE A 33 9.44 -3.60 -18.40
C PHE A 33 8.43 -3.01 -19.40
N ILE A 34 7.70 -3.87 -20.13
CA ILE A 34 6.68 -3.44 -21.10
C ILE A 34 5.38 -3.07 -20.38
N GLU A 35 5.00 -3.76 -19.29
CA GLU A 35 3.83 -3.38 -18.47
C GLU A 35 3.97 -1.98 -17.84
N GLU A 36 5.19 -1.51 -17.59
CA GLU A 36 5.44 -0.20 -16.99
C GLU A 36 5.21 0.98 -17.97
N LEU A 37 5.33 0.70 -19.27
CA LEU A 37 5.23 1.66 -20.39
C LEU A 37 3.82 1.76 -20.99
N TYR A 38 3.00 0.71 -20.92
CA TYR A 38 1.59 0.76 -21.30
C TYR A 38 0.75 1.09 -20.07
N GLY A 39 0.19 2.30 -20.02
CA GLY A 39 -0.51 2.89 -18.87
C GLY A 39 -1.78 2.15 -18.40
N VAL A 40 -1.62 0.92 -17.92
CA VAL A 40 -2.62 0.22 -17.12
C VAL A 40 -2.59 0.88 -15.75
N ASN A 41 -3.58 1.72 -15.46
CA ASN A 41 -3.82 2.14 -14.09
C ASN A 41 -4.02 0.88 -13.27
N PRO A 42 -3.17 0.61 -12.27
CA PRO A 42 -3.28 -0.63 -11.51
C PRO A 42 -4.64 -0.64 -10.80
N GLU A 43 -5.34 -1.76 -10.91
CA GLU A 43 -6.64 -1.93 -10.26
C GLU A 43 -6.50 -1.78 -8.74
N PRO A 44 -7.51 -1.19 -8.07
CA PRO A 44 -7.50 -1.10 -6.63
C PRO A 44 -7.45 -2.50 -6.02
N SER A 45 -6.64 -2.70 -4.99
CA SER A 45 -6.50 -4.02 -4.35
C SER A 45 -6.30 -3.92 -2.84
N VAL A 46 -6.60 -5.02 -2.14
CA VAL A 46 -6.46 -5.10 -0.68
C VAL A 46 -5.51 -6.23 -0.31
N ASN A 47 -4.48 -5.88 0.47
CA ASN A 47 -3.58 -6.84 1.08
C ASN A 47 -3.97 -7.03 2.54
N LEU A 48 -4.14 -8.29 2.93
CA LEU A 48 -4.46 -8.69 4.30
C LEU A 48 -3.28 -9.47 4.85
N THR A 49 -2.69 -9.02 5.95
CA THR A 49 -1.69 -9.82 6.67
C THR A 49 -2.34 -11.10 7.20
N TYR A 50 -1.65 -12.23 7.05
CA TYR A 50 -2.13 -13.55 7.48
C TYR A 50 -2.59 -13.53 8.93
N HIS A 51 -3.86 -13.83 9.15
CA HIS A 51 -4.48 -13.92 10.46
C HIS A 51 -5.78 -14.72 10.38
N ARG A 52 -6.26 -15.26 11.51
CA ARG A 52 -7.54 -15.97 11.59
C ARG A 52 -8.72 -15.13 11.07
N ALA A 53 -8.69 -13.80 11.26
CA ALA A 53 -9.72 -12.90 10.76
C ALA A 53 -9.55 -12.49 9.29
N ALA A 54 -8.39 -12.75 8.68
CA ALA A 54 -8.10 -12.38 7.29
C ALA A 54 -9.11 -13.00 6.32
N TYR A 55 -9.43 -14.27 6.50
CA TYR A 55 -10.40 -14.99 5.67
C TYR A 55 -11.81 -14.40 5.75
N ARG A 56 -12.24 -13.93 6.93
CA ARG A 56 -13.57 -13.32 7.08
C ARG A 56 -13.64 -11.97 6.41
N CYS A 57 -12.59 -11.16 6.60
CA CYS A 57 -12.50 -9.86 5.95
C CYS A 57 -12.36 -10.02 4.43
N SER A 58 -11.60 -11.01 3.94
CA SER A 58 -11.40 -11.22 2.50
C SER A 58 -12.71 -11.52 1.77
N ILE A 59 -13.60 -12.31 2.37
CA ILE A 59 -14.92 -12.62 1.79
C ILE A 59 -15.72 -11.33 1.60
N LEU A 60 -15.78 -10.47 2.63
CA LEU A 60 -16.53 -9.21 2.57
C LEU A 60 -15.94 -8.24 1.54
N VAL A 61 -14.62 -8.17 1.44
CA VAL A 61 -13.95 -7.33 0.44
C VAL A 61 -14.16 -7.84 -0.99
N GLN A 62 -14.18 -9.16 -1.18
CA GLN A 62 -14.46 -9.79 -2.48
C GLN A 62 -15.85 -9.45 -2.99
N ASP A 63 -16.85 -9.26 -2.11
CA ASP A 63 -18.20 -8.84 -2.51
C ASP A 63 -18.22 -7.44 -3.18
N MET A 64 -17.22 -6.60 -2.90
CA MET A 64 -17.05 -5.31 -3.58
C MET A 64 -16.38 -5.40 -4.95
N LYS A 65 -16.04 -6.61 -5.41
CA LYS A 65 -15.23 -6.85 -6.62
C LYS A 65 -13.84 -6.22 -6.58
N VAL A 66 -13.29 -6.02 -5.38
CA VAL A 66 -11.91 -5.56 -5.19
C VAL A 66 -11.00 -6.78 -4.99
N PRO A 67 -9.94 -6.97 -5.80
CA PRO A 67 -8.96 -8.03 -5.61
C PRO A 67 -8.38 -8.04 -4.19
N VAL A 68 -8.35 -9.24 -3.58
CA VAL A 68 -7.81 -9.44 -2.22
C VAL A 68 -6.68 -10.44 -2.25
N THR A 69 -5.55 -10.07 -1.66
CA THR A 69 -4.42 -10.98 -1.42
C THR A 69 -4.23 -11.16 0.09
N ILE A 70 -4.32 -12.39 0.57
CA ILE A 70 -3.86 -12.73 1.92
C ILE A 70 -2.36 -13.01 1.81
N LEU A 71 -1.55 -12.14 2.42
CA LEU A 71 -0.10 -12.31 2.45
C LEU A 71 0.25 -13.58 3.23
N PRO A 72 1.35 -14.28 2.90
CA PRO A 72 1.78 -15.43 3.67
C PRO A 72 2.14 -15.05 5.12
N PRO A 73 2.22 -16.04 6.04
CA PRO A 73 2.74 -15.80 7.38
C PRO A 73 4.14 -15.16 7.31
N ALA A 74 4.36 -14.12 8.11
CA ALA A 74 5.67 -13.51 8.26
C ALA A 74 6.55 -14.33 9.23
N ASP A 75 7.86 -14.06 9.25
CA ASP A 75 8.80 -14.66 10.20
C ASP A 75 8.42 -14.39 11.66
N ILE A 76 7.71 -13.28 11.89
CA ILE A 76 7.18 -12.92 13.20
C ILE A 76 5.76 -13.47 13.29
N PRO A 77 5.43 -14.26 14.34
CA PRO A 77 4.08 -14.77 14.54
C PRO A 77 3.10 -13.60 14.66
N TYR A 78 1.91 -13.78 14.09
CA TYR A 78 0.87 -12.76 14.22
C TYR A 78 0.53 -12.53 15.69
N SER A 79 0.61 -11.27 16.11
CA SER A 79 0.02 -10.80 17.35
C SER A 79 -0.71 -9.49 17.10
N ASP A 80 -1.77 -9.29 17.87
CA ASP A 80 -2.63 -8.10 17.86
C ASP A 80 -1.83 -6.80 17.95
N GLN A 81 -0.74 -6.82 18.71
CA GLN A 81 0.13 -5.67 18.87
C GLN A 81 1.20 -5.55 17.79
N ALA A 82 1.61 -6.63 17.13
CA ALA A 82 2.67 -6.61 16.13
C ALA A 82 2.21 -6.10 14.76
N PHE A 83 0.93 -6.24 14.43
CA PHE A 83 0.37 -5.92 13.10
C PHE A 83 -0.86 -5.00 13.19
N ALA A 84 -0.70 -3.84 13.85
CA ALA A 84 -1.78 -2.89 14.11
C ALA A 84 -1.88 -1.73 13.09
N GLY A 85 -1.11 -1.76 12.00
CA GLY A 85 -1.06 -0.70 11.00
C GLY A 85 -2.03 -0.89 9.82
N ILE A 86 -2.48 0.22 9.25
CA ILE A 86 -3.29 0.33 8.04
C ILE A 86 -2.60 1.32 7.10
N GLN A 87 -2.15 0.83 5.95
CA GLN A 87 -1.59 1.68 4.91
C GLN A 87 -2.58 1.81 3.77
N VAL A 88 -2.89 3.04 3.37
CA VAL A 88 -3.84 3.32 2.28
C VAL A 88 -3.11 4.00 1.14
N GLY A 89 -3.27 3.47 -0.07
CA GLY A 89 -2.73 4.07 -1.29
C GLY A 89 -3.36 5.43 -1.60
N TYR A 90 -2.55 6.35 -2.12
CA TYR A 90 -2.96 7.74 -2.45
C TYR A 90 -4.15 7.83 -3.43
N ASN A 91 -4.25 6.86 -4.33
CA ASN A 91 -5.29 6.71 -5.35
C ASN A 91 -6.27 5.56 -5.03
N PHE A 92 -6.24 5.01 -3.82
CA PHE A 92 -7.22 4.01 -3.42
C PHE A 92 -8.62 4.65 -3.39
N PRO A 93 -9.67 4.04 -3.99
CA PRO A 93 -10.99 4.66 -4.08
C PRO A 93 -11.64 4.87 -2.71
N TYR A 94 -12.13 6.08 -2.46
CA TYR A 94 -12.70 6.44 -1.15
C TYR A 94 -13.98 5.66 -0.81
N GLU A 95 -14.78 5.25 -1.80
CA GLU A 95 -15.98 4.45 -1.58
C GLU A 95 -15.62 3.09 -0.96
N HIS A 96 -14.63 2.41 -1.53
CA HIS A 96 -14.14 1.15 -1.01
C HIS A 96 -13.45 1.33 0.35
N PHE A 97 -12.70 2.41 0.53
CA PHE A 97 -12.03 2.70 1.80
C PHE A 97 -13.01 2.75 2.98
N LYS A 98 -14.12 3.48 2.86
CA LYS A 98 -15.12 3.61 3.94
C LYS A 98 -15.71 2.27 4.37
N GLU A 99 -16.05 1.43 3.40
CA GLU A 99 -16.63 0.11 3.66
C GLU A 99 -15.59 -0.82 4.28
N ILE A 100 -14.38 -0.85 3.74
CA ILE A 100 -13.29 -1.66 4.30
C ILE A 100 -12.96 -1.25 5.72
N MET A 101 -12.95 0.04 6.04
CA MET A 101 -12.71 0.51 7.41
C MET A 101 -13.82 0.07 8.38
N THR A 102 -15.06 -0.06 7.92
CA THR A 102 -16.16 -0.62 8.72
C THR A 102 -15.92 -2.09 9.05
N TRP A 103 -15.39 -2.87 8.10
CA TRP A 103 -15.01 -4.27 8.37
C TRP A 103 -13.76 -4.39 9.20
N ALA A 104 -12.75 -3.54 8.95
CA ALA A 104 -11.53 -3.51 9.74
C ALA A 104 -11.87 -3.30 11.22
N ARG A 105 -12.77 -2.35 11.53
CA ARG A 105 -13.27 -2.14 12.90
C ARG A 105 -13.88 -3.38 13.56
N ASN A 106 -14.51 -4.25 12.78
CA ASN A 106 -15.25 -5.41 13.30
C ASN A 106 -14.39 -6.69 13.36
N TYR A 107 -13.51 -6.88 12.39
CA TYR A 107 -12.77 -8.13 12.16
C TYR A 107 -11.25 -8.00 12.36
N TYR A 108 -10.70 -6.79 12.20
CA TYR A 108 -9.30 -6.42 12.45
C TYR A 108 -9.25 -5.34 13.55
N LYS A 109 -9.82 -5.65 14.71
CA LYS A 109 -10.08 -4.66 15.80
C LYS A 109 -8.81 -3.97 16.30
N GLU A 110 -7.68 -4.63 16.08
CA GLU A 110 -6.35 -4.24 16.51
C GLU A 110 -5.73 -3.21 15.55
N ALA A 111 -6.20 -3.18 14.30
CA ALA A 111 -5.74 -2.26 13.28
C ALA A 111 -6.17 -0.84 13.65
N ARG A 112 -5.19 -0.02 14.04
CA ARG A 112 -5.44 1.30 14.61
C ARG A 112 -4.58 2.42 14.08
N TYR A 113 -3.37 2.14 13.60
CA TYR A 113 -2.48 3.18 13.09
C TYR A 113 -2.71 3.35 11.60
N ILE A 114 -3.09 4.54 11.15
CA ILE A 114 -3.46 4.76 9.74
C ILE A 114 -2.44 5.70 9.09
N MET A 115 -2.09 5.42 7.82
CA MET A 115 -1.24 6.28 7.00
C MET A 115 -1.66 6.27 5.53
N LEU A 116 -1.57 7.43 4.89
CA LEU A 116 -1.64 7.58 3.44
C LEU A 116 -0.25 7.37 2.83
N THR A 117 -0.13 6.60 1.74
CA THR A 117 1.13 6.51 0.99
C THR A 117 1.52 7.89 0.46
N ASP A 118 2.78 8.26 0.62
CA ASP A 118 3.33 9.48 0.02
C ASP A 118 3.32 9.36 -1.51
N PRO A 119 2.64 10.26 -2.25
CA PRO A 119 2.64 10.23 -3.72
C PRO A 119 4.00 10.54 -4.34
N ALA A 120 4.90 11.22 -3.62
CA ALA A 120 6.28 11.48 -4.03
C ALA A 120 7.26 10.38 -3.57
N GLY A 121 6.80 9.48 -2.70
CA GLY A 121 7.62 8.41 -2.16
C GLY A 121 7.99 7.39 -3.24
N PRO A 122 9.23 6.89 -3.26
CA PRO A 122 9.60 5.81 -4.15
C PRO A 122 8.77 4.56 -3.81
N GLY A 123 8.04 4.06 -4.80
CA GLY A 123 7.18 2.89 -4.68
C GLY A 123 6.68 2.42 -6.04
N ALA A 124 6.39 1.13 -6.17
CA ALA A 124 5.74 0.62 -7.37
C ALA A 124 4.37 1.30 -7.51
N ARG A 125 3.98 1.74 -8.72
CA ARG A 125 2.66 2.36 -9.01
C ARG A 125 1.49 1.63 -8.31
N LYS A 126 1.59 0.31 -8.16
CA LYS A 126 0.63 -0.56 -7.46
C LYS A 126 0.35 -0.14 -6.01
N SER A 127 1.34 0.31 -5.24
CA SER A 127 1.16 0.65 -3.82
C SER A 127 0.21 1.84 -3.63
N HIS A 128 0.18 2.79 -4.56
CA HIS A 128 -0.75 3.93 -4.51
C HIS A 128 -2.20 3.54 -4.77
N PHE A 129 -2.47 2.34 -5.27
CA PHE A 129 -3.81 1.80 -5.51
C PHE A 129 -4.12 0.63 -4.57
N THR A 130 -3.29 0.40 -3.54
CA THR A 130 -3.45 -0.73 -2.63
C THR A 130 -3.77 -0.25 -1.22
N MET A 131 -4.66 -0.96 -0.52
CA MET A 131 -4.83 -0.85 0.92
C MET A 131 -4.23 -2.07 1.61
N HIS A 132 -3.39 -1.89 2.63
CA HIS A 132 -2.80 -2.98 3.41
C HIS A 132 -3.30 -2.94 4.85
N LEU A 133 -4.08 -3.94 5.24
CA LEU A 133 -4.51 -4.18 6.62
C LEU A 133 -3.53 -5.14 7.33
N GLY A 134 -3.00 -4.68 8.47
CA GLY A 134 -2.06 -5.46 9.27
C GLY A 134 -0.61 -5.16 8.95
N VAL A 135 -0.26 -3.89 8.71
CA VAL A 135 1.14 -3.46 8.64
C VAL A 135 1.78 -3.57 10.02
N ARG A 136 3.08 -3.89 10.06
CA ARG A 136 3.80 -3.98 11.31
C ARG A 136 3.74 -2.69 12.12
N THR A 137 3.49 -2.82 13.42
CA THR A 137 3.34 -1.69 14.34
C THR A 137 4.66 -0.92 14.54
N ASP A 138 5.80 -1.60 14.48
CA ASP A 138 7.11 -0.93 14.58
C ASP A 138 7.35 0.03 13.39
N ARG A 139 6.89 -0.35 12.19
CA ARG A 139 6.88 0.55 11.03
C ARG A 139 5.95 1.75 11.26
N ALA A 140 4.78 1.51 11.84
CA ALA A 140 3.83 2.58 12.14
C ALA A 140 4.43 3.65 13.08
N PHE A 141 5.09 3.24 14.15
CA PHE A 141 5.78 4.16 15.06
C PHE A 141 6.96 4.88 14.41
N LYS A 142 7.84 4.14 13.70
CA LYS A 142 8.98 4.72 12.97
C LYS A 142 8.57 5.78 11.96
N GLN A 143 7.37 5.67 11.40
CA GLN A 143 6.85 6.59 10.39
C GLN A 143 5.86 7.61 10.97
N GLY A 144 5.67 7.67 12.29
CA GLY A 144 4.78 8.64 12.95
C GLY A 144 3.31 8.48 12.56
N TRP A 145 2.81 7.24 12.56
CA TRP A 145 1.40 6.99 12.27
C TRP A 145 0.58 7.22 13.54
N ARG A 146 -0.50 8.00 13.43
CA ARG A 146 -1.44 8.25 14.52
C ARG A 146 -2.48 7.13 14.58
N ALA A 147 -2.84 6.76 15.82
CA ALA A 147 -3.97 5.88 16.04
C ALA A 147 -5.30 6.62 15.79
N TRP A 148 -6.23 5.99 15.08
CA TRP A 148 -7.59 6.49 14.95
C TRP A 148 -8.42 6.33 16.21
N SER A 149 -9.24 7.34 16.46
CA SER A 149 -10.24 7.39 17.53
C SER A 149 -11.63 6.98 17.02
N ASN A 150 -12.59 6.89 17.93
CA ASN A 150 -14.00 6.72 17.54
C ASN A 150 -14.55 7.92 16.76
N GLU A 151 -14.08 9.13 17.08
CA GLU A 151 -14.44 10.34 16.32
C GLU A 151 -13.88 10.28 14.90
N ASP A 152 -12.62 9.86 14.75
CA ASP A 152 -12.00 9.64 13.44
C ASP A 152 -12.79 8.63 12.60
N PHE A 153 -13.31 7.55 13.20
CA PHE A 153 -14.15 6.59 12.48
C PHE A 153 -15.46 7.20 11.97
N ASN A 154 -16.11 8.04 12.79
CA ASN A 154 -17.31 8.74 12.34
C ASN A 154 -17.00 9.68 11.16
N ARG A 155 -15.84 10.36 11.21
CA ARG A 155 -15.34 11.19 10.09
C ARG A 155 -15.07 10.36 8.84
N ILE A 156 -14.52 9.15 8.97
CA ILE A 156 -14.33 8.21 7.85
C ILE A 156 -15.68 7.90 7.19
N ARG A 157 -16.70 7.57 7.98
CA ARG A 157 -18.04 7.24 7.45
C ARG A 157 -18.68 8.40 6.69
N SER A 158 -18.34 9.65 7.02
CA SER A 158 -18.85 10.84 6.34
C SER A 158 -18.06 11.27 5.10
N ILE A 159 -17.00 10.56 4.70
CA ILE A 159 -16.22 10.94 3.50
C ILE A 159 -17.11 10.88 2.25
N SER A 160 -17.13 11.98 1.50
CA SER A 160 -17.91 12.12 0.27
C SER A 160 -17.08 12.17 -1.01
N SER A 161 -15.76 12.32 -0.91
CA SER A 161 -14.88 12.46 -2.06
C SER A 161 -13.47 11.92 -1.82
N GLN A 162 -12.72 11.73 -2.91
CA GLN A 162 -11.31 11.35 -2.85
C GLN A 162 -10.47 12.39 -2.10
N GLU A 163 -10.79 13.67 -2.25
CA GLU A 163 -10.06 14.75 -1.59
C GLU A 163 -10.33 14.74 -0.08
N ASP A 164 -11.59 14.57 0.34
CA ASP A 164 -11.95 14.43 1.77
C ASP A 164 -11.19 13.28 2.42
N MET A 165 -11.09 12.14 1.72
CA MET A 165 -10.34 10.99 2.19
C MET A 165 -8.85 11.34 2.37
N ARG A 166 -8.23 11.98 1.37
CA ARG A 166 -6.82 12.35 1.44
C ARG A 166 -6.55 13.33 2.57
N GLN A 167 -7.36 14.38 2.71
CA GLN A 167 -7.22 15.37 3.78
C GLN A 167 -7.37 14.73 5.17
N LEU A 168 -8.35 13.83 5.33
CA LEU A 168 -8.51 13.09 6.57
C LEU A 168 -7.29 12.21 6.85
N LEU A 169 -6.84 11.43 5.86
CA LEU A 169 -5.73 10.50 6.02
C LEU A 169 -4.39 11.21 6.29
N LEU A 170 -4.18 12.40 5.72
CA LEU A 170 -3.02 13.25 6.01
C LEU A 170 -2.98 13.71 7.47
N SER A 171 -4.12 13.88 8.14
CA SER A 171 -4.19 14.23 9.57
C SER A 171 -3.75 13.12 10.53
N PHE A 172 -3.50 11.90 10.03
CA PHE A 172 -2.90 10.83 10.83
C PHE A 172 -1.37 10.84 10.80
N LYS A 173 -0.75 11.73 10.04
CA LYS A 173 0.70 11.91 10.07
C LYS A 173 1.08 12.75 11.29
N THR A 174 1.89 12.16 12.17
CA THR A 174 2.48 12.83 13.33
C THR A 174 4.00 12.70 13.29
N GLU A 175 4.69 13.29 14.26
CA GLU A 175 6.11 13.04 14.44
C GLU A 175 6.34 11.57 14.81
N PRO A 176 7.44 10.95 14.32
CA PRO A 176 7.84 9.62 14.75
C PRO A 176 7.97 9.57 16.27
N SER A 177 7.24 8.65 16.89
CA SER A 177 7.34 8.42 18.33
C SER A 177 8.30 7.26 18.60
N PRO A 178 9.13 7.33 19.66
CA PRO A 178 9.93 6.19 20.08
C PRO A 178 9.01 5.00 20.37
N LEU A 179 9.50 3.78 20.11
CA LEU A 179 8.74 2.59 20.47
C LEU A 179 8.52 2.59 22.00
N PRO A 180 7.34 2.20 22.49
CA PRO A 180 7.05 2.20 23.94
C PRO A 180 8.03 1.33 24.75
N TYR A 181 8.74 0.39 24.11
CA TYR A 181 9.80 -0.40 24.74
C TYR A 181 11.15 0.33 24.83
N GLN A 182 11.43 1.30 23.94
CA GLN A 182 12.69 2.05 23.93
C GLN A 182 12.74 3.19 24.95
N GLU A 183 11.60 3.67 25.45
CA GLU A 183 11.58 4.71 26.50
C GLU A 183 12.21 4.24 27.83
N ASN A 184 12.20 2.93 28.09
CA ASN A 184 12.69 2.39 29.35
C ASN A 184 14.16 1.96 29.32
N GLU A 185 14.78 1.70 28.16
CA GLU A 185 16.20 1.31 28.13
C GLU A 185 17.14 2.50 28.42
N GLY A 186 16.72 3.74 28.15
CA GLY A 186 17.50 4.93 28.44
C GLY A 186 17.71 5.27 29.93
N ARG A 187 17.10 4.54 30.88
CA ARG A 187 17.15 4.85 32.32
C ARG A 187 17.90 3.83 33.20
N TRP A 188 18.27 2.65 32.69
CA TRP A 188 18.90 1.62 33.54
C TRP A 188 20.41 1.81 33.76
N TRP A 189 21.12 2.54 32.88
CA TRP A 189 22.55 2.85 33.06
C TRP A 189 22.83 4.14 33.85
N GLN A 190 21.80 4.95 34.17
CA GLN A 190 22.00 6.19 34.94
C GLN A 190 21.90 6.02 36.46
N ILE A 191 21.70 4.80 36.97
CA ILE A 191 21.67 4.51 38.42
C ILE A 191 22.58 3.33 38.74
N GLN A 192 23.87 3.39 38.38
CA GLN A 192 24.92 2.63 39.05
C GLN A 192 26.24 3.43 39.08
N ALA A 193 26.20 4.63 39.66
CA ALA A 193 27.40 5.16 40.31
C ALA A 193 27.42 4.64 41.75
N TRP A 194 27.88 3.40 41.93
CA TRP A 194 28.29 2.93 43.25
C TRP A 194 29.54 3.73 43.65
N PRO A 195 29.57 4.41 44.81
CA PRO A 195 30.81 4.98 45.30
C PRO A 195 31.70 3.83 45.76
N PHE A 196 32.64 3.42 44.92
CA PHE A 196 33.82 2.74 45.41
C PHE A 196 34.57 3.72 46.32
N THR A 197 34.53 3.45 47.62
CA THR A 197 35.51 4.00 48.56
C THR A 197 36.44 2.83 48.96
N PRO A 198 37.77 3.04 48.91
CA PRO A 198 38.76 2.01 49.21
C PRO A 198 38.76 1.59 50.69
#